data_AF-A0A067FVI6-F1
#
_entry.id   AF-A0A067FVI6-F1
#
_cell.length_a   1.000
_cell.length_b   1.000
_cell.length_c   1.000
_cell.angle_alpha   90.00
_cell.angle_beta   90.00
_cell.angle_gamma   90.00
#
_symmetry.space_group_name_H-M   'P 1'
#
loop_
_entity.id
_entity.type
_entity.pdbx_description
1 polymer ?
#
loop_
_entity_poly.entity_id
_entity_poly.type
_entity_poly.pdbx_seq_one_letter_code
_entity_poly.pdbx_strand_id
1 'polypeptide(L)'
;FVMFYACALDPENCGLRFATMLADVFVSGLYPPLTRMSAVSYLASFLSRARFLSPCFIVSLLKRLVDWCLEYCNILGGDINPKAHRVFYSGCQAIMYVLCFRMRSIMDIPRLKSQLLLMPLETVLKHDLNPLKVCLPSVVSEFLQQSKAARLFTVSETFVFNDLLESELSRAFGGLERLDMFFPFDPCLLKKSDRFANATLP
;
A
#
# COMPACT_ATOMS: atom_id res chain seq x y z
N PHE A 1 -6.63 7.35 -15.00
CA PHE A 1 -7.54 8.46 -14.64
C PHE A 1 -8.99 8.26 -15.11
N VAL A 2 -9.29 7.78 -16.33
CA VAL A 2 -10.70 7.54 -16.74
C VAL A 2 -11.45 6.61 -15.77
N MET A 3 -10.87 5.47 -15.42
CA MET A 3 -11.46 4.56 -14.43
C MET A 3 -11.65 5.21 -13.06
N PHE A 4 -10.70 6.04 -12.62
CA PHE A 4 -10.80 6.78 -11.35
C PHE A 4 -11.99 7.74 -11.37
N TYR A 5 -12.12 8.50 -12.45
CA TYR A 5 -13.23 9.44 -12.63
C TYR A 5 -14.59 8.72 -12.69
N ALA A 6 -14.68 7.62 -13.45
CA ALA A 6 -15.90 6.81 -13.49
C ALA A 6 -16.28 6.26 -12.09
N CYS A 7 -15.30 5.81 -11.31
CA CYS A 7 -15.53 5.39 -9.93
C CYS A 7 -15.97 6.52 -9.01
N ALA A 8 -15.53 7.76 -9.26
CA ALA A 8 -15.96 8.92 -8.48
C ALA A 8 -17.42 9.32 -8.77
N LEU A 9 -17.93 9.02 -9.96
CA LEU A 9 -19.34 9.26 -10.34
C LEU A 9 -20.30 8.25 -9.70
N ASP A 10 -19.86 7.03 -9.46
CA ASP A 10 -20.63 5.99 -8.76
C ASP A 10 -19.74 5.25 -7.74
N PRO A 11 -19.47 5.87 -6.57
CA PRO A 11 -18.60 5.29 -5.55
C PRO A 11 -19.08 3.93 -5.04
N GLU A 12 -20.39 3.79 -4.80
CA GLU A 12 -20.99 2.63 -4.14
C GLU A 12 -20.98 1.39 -5.04
N ASN A 13 -21.08 1.55 -6.37
CA ASN A 13 -20.96 0.42 -7.28
C ASN A 13 -19.59 0.36 -7.95
N CYS A 14 -19.24 1.34 -8.78
CA CYS A 14 -18.02 1.31 -9.59
C CYS A 14 -16.77 1.38 -8.71
N GLY A 15 -16.74 2.30 -7.74
CA GLY A 15 -15.60 2.48 -6.84
C GLY A 15 -15.31 1.24 -5.99
N LEU A 16 -16.32 0.70 -5.31
CA LEU A 16 -16.16 -0.50 -4.48
C LEU A 16 -15.78 -1.73 -5.31
N ARG A 17 -16.42 -1.94 -6.47
CA ARG A 17 -16.13 -3.09 -7.36
C ARG A 17 -14.74 -3.01 -7.94
N PHE A 18 -14.28 -1.83 -8.35
CA PHE A 18 -12.94 -1.66 -8.90
C PHE A 18 -11.86 -1.98 -7.86
N ALA A 19 -11.98 -1.43 -6.66
CA ALA A 19 -11.03 -1.71 -5.58
C ALA A 19 -11.04 -3.19 -5.16
N THR A 20 -12.23 -3.79 -5.06
CA THR A 20 -12.37 -5.22 -4.72
C THR A 20 -11.75 -6.11 -5.79
N MET A 21 -12.01 -5.83 -7.07
CA MET A 21 -11.44 -6.58 -8.19
C MET A 21 -9.91 -6.52 -8.20
N LEU A 22 -9.31 -5.35 -7.96
CA LEU A 22 -7.85 -5.23 -7.87
C LEU A 22 -7.28 -6.06 -6.70
N ALA A 23 -7.97 -6.05 -5.55
CA ALA A 23 -7.59 -6.90 -4.41
C ALA A 23 -7.73 -8.40 -4.75
N ASP A 24 -8.78 -8.80 -5.47
CA ASP A 24 -9.00 -10.19 -5.92
C ASP A 24 -7.87 -10.66 -6.85
N VAL A 25 -7.48 -9.82 -7.81
CA VAL A 25 -6.36 -10.10 -8.72
C VAL A 25 -5.06 -10.24 -7.92
N PHE A 26 -4.79 -9.35 -6.97
CA PHE A 26 -3.59 -9.42 -6.15
C PHE A 26 -3.52 -10.71 -5.31
N VAL A 27 -4.59 -11.11 -4.62
CA VAL A 27 -4.53 -12.29 -3.73
C VAL A 27 -4.57 -13.61 -4.49
N SER A 28 -5.13 -13.62 -5.71
CA SER A 28 -5.28 -14.84 -6.51
C SER A 28 -3.94 -15.35 -7.04
N GLY A 29 -3.63 -16.62 -6.74
CA GLY A 29 -2.47 -17.32 -7.28
C GLY A 29 -2.58 -17.69 -8.76
N LEU A 30 -3.74 -17.43 -9.39
CA LEU A 30 -3.97 -17.73 -10.82
C LEU A 30 -3.30 -16.72 -11.75
N TYR A 31 -3.00 -15.51 -11.26
CA TYR A 31 -2.41 -14.45 -12.08
C TYR A 31 -0.88 -14.44 -11.99
N PRO A 32 -0.19 -14.09 -13.08
CA PRO A 32 1.27 -13.91 -13.06
C PRO A 32 1.71 -12.84 -12.05
N PRO A 33 2.91 -12.96 -11.45
CA PRO A 33 3.38 -12.01 -10.43
C PRO A 33 3.34 -10.54 -10.85
N LEU A 34 3.70 -10.21 -12.09
CA LEU A 34 3.69 -8.82 -12.58
C LEU A 34 2.27 -8.22 -12.62
N THR A 35 1.27 -9.02 -13.00
CA THR A 35 -0.14 -8.62 -12.97
C THR A 35 -0.61 -8.36 -11.55
N ARG A 36 -0.21 -9.21 -10.60
CA ARG A 36 -0.56 -9.09 -9.18
C ARG A 36 0.08 -7.83 -8.56
N MET A 37 1.36 -7.60 -8.84
CA MET A 37 2.09 -6.40 -8.43
C MET A 37 1.44 -5.14 -9.00
N SER A 38 1.12 -5.14 -10.29
CA SER A 38 0.43 -4.01 -10.93
C SER A 38 -0.94 -3.75 -10.30
N ALA A 39 -1.73 -4.81 -10.05
CA ALA A 39 -3.04 -4.70 -9.45
C ALA A 39 -2.98 -4.08 -8.04
N VAL A 40 -2.05 -4.51 -7.20
CA VAL A 40 -1.91 -3.97 -5.85
C VAL A 40 -1.36 -2.54 -5.85
N SER A 41 -0.50 -2.18 -6.81
CA SER A 41 -0.07 -0.80 -7.04
C SER A 41 -1.24 0.12 -7.46
N TYR A 42 -2.09 -0.33 -8.39
CA TYR A 42 -3.32 0.37 -8.75
C TYR A 42 -4.25 0.52 -7.54
N LEU A 43 -4.39 -0.54 -6.74
CA LEU A 43 -5.22 -0.54 -5.54
C LEU A 43 -4.71 0.49 -4.53
N ALA A 44 -3.43 0.44 -4.18
CA ALA A 44 -2.82 1.33 -3.20
C ALA A 44 -2.97 2.80 -3.59
N SER A 45 -2.67 3.10 -4.85
CA SER A 45 -2.82 4.45 -5.39
C SER A 45 -4.28 4.89 -5.41
N PHE A 46 -5.22 3.99 -5.76
CA PHE A 46 -6.65 4.28 -5.75
C PHE A 46 -7.15 4.60 -4.34
N LEU A 47 -6.90 3.73 -3.36
CA LEU A 47 -7.35 3.90 -1.97
C LEU A 47 -6.76 5.14 -1.30
N SER A 48 -5.54 5.54 -1.69
CA SER A 48 -4.88 6.73 -1.15
C SER A 48 -5.51 8.03 -1.64
N ARG A 49 -6.03 8.03 -2.87
CA ARG A 49 -6.53 9.25 -3.55
C ARG A 49 -8.05 9.36 -3.61
N ALA A 50 -8.76 8.24 -3.59
CA ALA A 50 -10.21 8.18 -3.71
C ALA A 50 -10.90 8.68 -2.42
N ARG A 51 -11.04 10.01 -2.29
CA ARG A 51 -11.70 10.66 -1.13
C ARG A 51 -13.17 10.27 -0.97
N PHE A 52 -13.82 9.85 -2.06
CA PHE A 52 -15.20 9.36 -2.10
C PHE A 52 -15.39 7.97 -1.48
N LEU A 53 -14.31 7.23 -1.17
CA LEU A 53 -14.39 5.95 -0.47
C LEU A 53 -14.42 6.16 1.05
N SER A 54 -15.30 5.41 1.72
CA SER A 54 -15.41 5.45 3.18
C SER A 54 -14.14 4.90 3.86
N PRO A 55 -13.71 5.47 5.00
CA PRO A 55 -12.59 4.91 5.77
C PRO A 55 -12.82 3.46 6.20
N CYS A 56 -14.06 3.08 6.50
CA CYS A 56 -14.43 1.69 6.84
C CYS A 56 -14.07 0.70 5.73
N PHE A 57 -14.35 1.06 4.47
CA PHE A 57 -14.03 0.21 3.32
C PHE A 57 -12.52 0.14 3.05
N ILE A 58 -11.79 1.24 3.24
CA ILE A 58 -10.34 1.24 3.11
C ILE A 58 -9.70 0.33 4.17
N VAL A 59 -10.17 0.39 5.41
CA VAL A 59 -9.71 -0.47 6.50
C VAL A 59 -10.00 -1.94 6.23
N SER A 60 -11.16 -2.28 5.64
CA SER A 60 -11.45 -3.68 5.30
C SER A 60 -10.53 -4.22 4.20
N LEU A 61 -10.19 -3.42 3.19
CA LEU A 61 -9.22 -3.79 2.16
C LEU A 61 -7.79 -3.86 2.72
N LEU A 62 -7.39 -2.93 3.57
CA LEU A 62 -6.10 -3.01 4.29
C LEU A 62 -6.01 -4.30 5.09
N LYS A 63 -7.05 -4.65 5.86
CA LYS A 63 -7.10 -5.91 6.60
C LYS A 63 -6.86 -7.09 5.67
N ARG A 64 -7.55 -7.13 4.53
CA ARG A 64 -7.41 -8.21 3.54
C ARG A 64 -5.98 -8.33 3.00
N LEU A 65 -5.32 -7.21 2.72
CA LEU A 65 -3.91 -7.22 2.28
C LEU A 65 -2.98 -7.70 3.38
N VAL A 66 -3.19 -7.25 4.62
CA VAL A 66 -2.41 -7.67 5.79
C VAL A 66 -2.57 -9.17 6.04
N ASP A 67 -3.80 -9.67 6.02
CA ASP A 67 -4.10 -11.09 6.22
C ASP A 67 -3.39 -11.95 5.15
N TRP A 68 -3.40 -11.51 3.89
CA TRP A 68 -2.66 -12.19 2.82
C TRP A 68 -1.14 -12.16 3.03
N CYS A 69 -0.57 -11.02 3.45
CA CYS A 69 0.87 -10.92 3.73
C CYS A 69 1.28 -11.76 4.94
N LEU A 70 0.44 -11.81 5.98
CA LEU A 70 0.67 -12.64 7.15
C LEU A 70 0.68 -14.13 6.79
N GLU A 71 -0.28 -14.57 5.97
CA GLU A 71 -0.32 -15.94 5.48
C GLU A 71 0.93 -16.28 4.67
N TYR A 72 1.40 -15.34 3.83
CA TYR A 72 2.67 -15.51 3.11
C TYR A 72 3.85 -15.70 4.07
N CYS A 73 3.96 -14.91 5.15
CA CYS A 73 4.99 -15.08 6.17
C CYS A 73 4.94 -16.45 6.85
N ASN A 74 3.74 -16.97 7.13
CA ASN A 74 3.56 -18.26 7.80
C ASN A 74 4.00 -19.44 6.92
N ILE A 75 3.81 -19.35 5.60
CA ILE A 75 4.15 -20.43 4.66
C ILE A 75 5.61 -20.33 4.22
N LEU A 76 6.11 -19.12 4.02
CA LEU A 76 7.40 -18.86 3.37
C LEU A 76 8.35 -18.14 4.33
N GLY A 77 9.22 -18.92 4.95
CA GLY A 77 10.45 -18.45 5.60
C GLY A 77 11.63 -18.44 4.62
N GLY A 78 12.69 -17.73 4.95
CA GLY A 78 13.93 -17.74 4.17
C GLY A 78 14.67 -16.41 4.16
N ASP A 79 15.73 -16.36 3.36
CA ASP A 79 16.58 -15.18 3.21
C ASP A 79 15.90 -14.08 2.38
N ILE A 80 16.34 -12.85 2.60
CA ILE A 80 15.88 -11.69 1.83
C ILE A 80 16.21 -11.89 0.34
N ASN A 81 15.17 -12.07 -0.48
CA ASN A 81 15.30 -12.17 -1.93
C ASN A 81 14.21 -11.31 -2.64
N PRO A 82 14.55 -10.08 -3.06
CA PRO A 82 13.63 -9.16 -3.72
C PRO A 82 12.90 -9.72 -4.93
N LYS A 83 13.55 -10.60 -5.71
CA LYS A 83 12.96 -11.19 -6.92
C LYS A 83 11.99 -12.33 -6.58
N ALA A 84 12.36 -13.20 -5.64
CA ALA A 84 11.54 -14.34 -5.24
C ALA A 84 10.27 -13.90 -4.49
N HIS A 85 10.39 -12.90 -3.60
CA HIS A 85 9.29 -12.43 -2.77
C HIS A 85 8.65 -11.12 -3.28
N ARG A 86 8.85 -10.77 -4.56
CA ARG A 86 8.35 -9.51 -5.15
C ARG A 86 6.86 -9.23 -4.94
N VAL A 87 6.02 -10.26 -4.98
CA VAL A 87 4.56 -10.10 -4.75
C VAL A 87 4.30 -9.75 -3.29
N PHE A 88 4.98 -10.41 -2.36
CA PHE A 88 4.92 -10.07 -0.93
C PHE A 88 5.36 -8.64 -0.68
N TYR A 89 6.52 -8.23 -1.20
CA TYR A 89 7.00 -6.86 -1.07
C TYR A 89 6.05 -5.84 -1.69
N SER A 90 5.41 -6.13 -2.82
CA SER A 90 4.39 -5.24 -3.40
C SER A 90 3.15 -5.09 -2.49
N GLY A 91 2.75 -6.14 -1.80
CA GLY A 91 1.68 -6.10 -0.80
C GLY A 91 2.05 -5.24 0.41
N CYS A 92 3.23 -5.45 0.99
CA CYS A 92 3.74 -4.65 2.10
C CYS A 92 3.86 -3.17 1.72
N GLN A 93 4.42 -2.88 0.53
CA GLN A 93 4.55 -1.52 0.04
C GLN A 93 3.19 -0.85 -0.17
N ALA A 94 2.20 -1.57 -0.72
CA ALA A 94 0.84 -1.08 -0.89
C ALA A 94 0.19 -0.70 0.46
N ILE A 95 0.36 -1.55 1.48
CA ILE A 95 -0.14 -1.29 2.84
C ILE A 95 0.49 -0.02 3.42
N MET A 96 1.82 0.08 3.38
CA MET A 96 2.55 1.26 3.87
C MET A 96 2.12 2.52 3.12
N TYR A 97 2.04 2.44 1.79
CA TYR A 97 1.65 3.56 0.94
C TYR A 97 0.25 4.08 1.25
N VAL A 98 -0.76 3.22 1.38
CA VAL A 98 -2.12 3.64 1.76
C VAL A 98 -2.13 4.31 3.12
N LEU A 99 -1.35 3.79 4.06
CA LEU A 99 -1.24 4.34 5.40
C LEU A 99 -0.53 5.70 5.43
N CYS A 100 0.43 5.98 4.53
CA CYS A 100 1.01 7.32 4.39
C CYS A 100 -0.07 8.41 4.17
N PHE A 101 -1.13 8.10 3.43
CA PHE A 101 -2.16 9.08 3.07
C PHE A 101 -3.43 9.00 3.93
N ARG A 102 -3.80 7.80 4.42
CA ARG A 102 -5.11 7.57 5.06
C ARG A 102 -5.02 7.31 6.57
N MET A 103 -3.83 7.11 7.13
CA MET A 103 -3.66 6.76 8.55
C MET A 103 -4.33 7.77 9.48
N ARG A 104 -4.10 9.07 9.30
CA ARG A 104 -4.73 10.11 10.13
C ARG A 104 -6.26 9.98 10.16
N SER A 105 -6.89 9.89 8.98
CA SER A 105 -8.35 9.76 8.87
C SER A 105 -8.92 8.47 9.51
N ILE A 106 -8.12 7.40 9.53
CA ILE A 106 -8.48 6.14 10.18
C ILE A 106 -8.36 6.29 11.71
N MET A 107 -7.29 6.91 12.18
CA MET A 107 -6.98 7.07 13.60
C MET A 107 -7.92 8.05 14.31
N ASP A 108 -8.51 8.99 13.57
CA ASP A 108 -9.53 9.93 14.08
C ASP A 108 -10.88 9.23 14.39
N ILE A 109 -11.08 7.98 13.93
CA ILE A 109 -12.31 7.21 14.17
C ILE A 109 -12.02 6.07 15.16
N PRO A 110 -12.51 6.12 16.41
CA PRO A 110 -12.12 5.17 17.47
C PRO A 110 -12.27 3.70 17.10
N ARG A 111 -13.38 3.33 16.45
CA ARG A 111 -13.62 1.95 16.01
C ARG A 111 -12.60 1.49 14.98
N LEU A 112 -12.26 2.34 14.01
CA LEU A 112 -11.32 2.00 12.94
C LEU A 112 -9.88 2.00 13.43
N LYS A 113 -9.53 2.92 14.35
CA LYS A 113 -8.29 2.90 15.10
C LYS A 113 -8.09 1.55 15.80
N SER A 114 -9.08 1.09 16.56
CA SER A 114 -8.99 -0.22 17.23
C SER A 114 -8.83 -1.36 16.23
N GLN A 115 -9.55 -1.33 15.11
CA GLN A 115 -9.39 -2.34 14.05
C GLN A 115 -7.98 -2.34 13.46
N LEU A 116 -7.41 -1.17 13.18
CA LEU A 116 -6.06 -1.04 12.63
C LEU A 116 -5.00 -1.54 13.62
N LEU A 117 -5.13 -1.19 14.90
CA LEU A 117 -4.21 -1.64 15.97
C LEU A 117 -4.27 -3.15 16.22
N LEU A 118 -5.40 -3.80 15.94
CA LEU A 118 -5.55 -5.26 16.05
C LEU A 118 -4.99 -6.01 14.83
N MET A 119 -4.63 -5.32 13.75
CA MET A 119 -4.01 -5.98 12.59
C MET A 119 -2.56 -6.37 12.92
N PRO A 120 -2.07 -7.53 12.47
CA PRO A 120 -0.69 -7.99 12.70
C PRO A 120 0.33 -7.29 11.78
N LEU A 121 0.20 -5.96 11.65
CA LEU A 121 1.07 -5.15 10.80
C LEU A 121 2.53 -5.20 11.24
N GLU A 122 2.78 -5.14 12.55
CA GLU A 122 4.14 -5.21 13.09
C GLU A 122 4.79 -6.55 12.78
N THR A 123 4.05 -7.66 12.93
CA THR A 123 4.51 -9.01 12.58
C THR A 123 4.88 -9.11 11.10
N VAL A 124 4.05 -8.57 10.21
CA VAL A 124 4.32 -8.59 8.76
C VAL A 124 5.54 -7.71 8.42
N LEU A 125 5.60 -6.49 8.96
CA LEU A 125 6.62 -5.51 8.56
C LEU A 125 8.00 -5.79 9.20
N LYS A 126 8.04 -6.45 10.36
CA LYS A 126 9.28 -6.87 11.03
C LYS A 126 9.66 -8.34 10.75
N HIS A 127 8.98 -8.99 9.81
CA HIS A 127 9.32 -10.35 9.41
C HIS A 127 10.76 -10.44 8.88
N ASP A 128 11.37 -11.63 8.94
CA ASP A 128 12.78 -11.87 8.53
C ASP A 128 13.06 -11.55 7.06
N LEU A 129 12.03 -11.63 6.20
CA LEU A 129 12.09 -11.17 4.81
C LEU A 129 12.31 -9.64 4.68
N ASN A 130 12.21 -8.91 5.79
CA ASN A 130 12.55 -7.50 5.99
C ASN A 130 11.99 -6.56 4.92
N PRO A 131 10.64 -6.48 4.78
CA PRO A 131 10.01 -5.60 3.79
C PRO A 131 10.36 -4.13 3.98
N LEU A 132 10.64 -3.67 5.22
CA LEU A 132 11.09 -2.30 5.48
C LEU A 132 12.42 -2.00 4.78
N LYS A 133 13.34 -2.96 4.67
CA LYS A 133 14.62 -2.79 3.96
C LYS A 133 14.50 -2.89 2.44
N VAL A 134 13.51 -3.65 1.94
CA VAL A 134 13.37 -3.94 0.50
C VAL A 134 12.46 -2.96 -0.22
N CYS A 135 11.37 -2.50 0.41
CA CYS A 135 10.44 -1.57 -0.24
C CYS A 135 11.10 -0.21 -0.52
N LEU A 136 10.43 0.63 -1.32
CA LEU A 136 10.93 1.93 -1.73
C LEU A 136 11.22 2.82 -0.50
N PRO A 137 12.44 3.34 -0.32
CA PRO A 137 12.82 4.08 0.89
C PRO A 137 11.94 5.29 1.19
N SER A 138 11.46 6.00 0.17
CA SER A 138 10.57 7.16 0.35
C SER A 138 9.22 6.77 0.94
N VAL A 139 8.64 5.64 0.51
CA VAL A 139 7.38 5.12 1.07
C VAL A 139 7.58 4.66 2.51
N VAL A 140 8.67 3.96 2.77
CA VAL A 140 9.00 3.47 4.13
C VAL A 140 9.22 4.63 5.08
N SER A 141 9.99 5.64 4.68
CA SER A 141 10.28 6.83 5.49
C SER A 141 9.00 7.58 5.87
N GLU A 142 8.16 7.89 4.88
CA GLU A 142 6.88 8.57 5.12
C GLU A 142 5.97 7.74 6.03
N PHE A 143 5.87 6.43 5.80
CA PHE A 143 5.07 5.53 6.63
C PHE A 143 5.54 5.53 8.09
N LEU A 144 6.84 5.45 8.33
CA LEU A 144 7.41 5.48 9.68
C LEU A 144 7.16 6.82 10.38
N GLN A 145 7.27 7.93 9.64
CA GLN A 145 6.96 9.26 10.15
C GLN A 145 5.48 9.37 10.58
N GLN A 146 4.55 8.95 9.72
CA GLN A 146 3.12 8.96 10.02
C GLN A 146 2.78 8.01 11.18
N SER A 147 3.37 6.81 11.20
CA SER A 147 3.17 5.82 12.26
C SER A 147 3.60 6.34 13.63
N LYS A 148 4.74 7.03 13.69
CA LYS A 148 5.23 7.67 14.92
C LYS A 148 4.27 8.76 15.40
N ALA A 149 3.82 9.62 14.49
CA ALA A 149 2.86 10.68 14.82
C ALA A 149 1.51 10.13 15.32
N ALA A 150 1.05 9.02 14.72
CA ALA A 150 -0.19 8.35 15.08
C ALA A 150 -0.07 7.43 16.31
N ARG A 151 1.15 7.19 16.83
CA ARG A 151 1.45 6.18 17.87
C ARG A 151 0.95 4.78 17.48
N LEU A 152 1.06 4.44 16.19
CA LEU A 152 0.61 3.15 15.66
C LEU A 152 1.57 2.02 16.05
N PHE A 153 2.87 2.31 16.12
CA PHE A 153 3.91 1.37 16.58
C PHE A 153 4.87 2.07 17.55
N THR A 154 5.40 1.32 18.52
CA THR A 154 6.66 1.67 19.17
C THR A 154 7.77 1.26 18.21
N VAL A 155 8.06 2.10 17.23
CA VAL A 155 9.25 1.89 16.37
C VAL A 155 10.44 1.98 17.31
N SER A 156 11.05 0.84 17.65
CA SER A 156 12.31 0.82 18.38
C SER A 156 13.29 1.72 17.62
N GLU A 157 14.00 2.58 18.35
CA GLU A 157 14.86 3.67 17.84
C GLU A 157 15.96 3.22 16.86
N THR A 158 16.05 1.93 16.56
CA THR A 158 17.04 1.28 15.70
C THR A 158 16.76 1.37 14.20
N PHE A 159 15.58 1.83 13.75
CA PHE A 159 15.35 2.07 12.31
C PHE A 159 15.90 3.44 11.88
N VAL A 160 17.21 3.60 11.99
CA VAL A 160 17.94 4.75 11.43
C VAL A 160 18.10 4.50 9.93
N PHE A 161 17.12 4.93 9.14
CA PHE A 161 17.33 5.16 7.70
C PHE A 161 18.19 6.43 7.57
N ASN A 162 19.50 6.29 7.70
CA ASN A 162 20.47 7.33 7.38
C ASN A 162 20.35 7.72 5.90
N ASP A 163 19.60 8.78 5.57
CA ASP A 163 19.62 9.49 4.27
C ASP A 163 19.75 8.62 3.00
N LEU A 164 19.11 7.44 2.97
CA LEU A 164 19.55 6.35 2.10
C LEU A 164 19.15 6.54 0.63
N LEU A 165 20.19 6.76 -0.18
CA LEU A 165 20.33 6.22 -1.53
C LEU A 165 19.63 4.85 -1.65
N GLU A 166 18.91 4.67 -2.75
CA GLU A 166 18.18 3.45 -3.02
C GLU A 166 19.07 2.21 -2.93
N SER A 167 18.71 1.26 -2.06
CA SER A 167 19.51 0.05 -1.85
C SER A 167 19.47 -0.87 -3.08
N GLU A 168 20.48 -1.75 -3.23
CA GLU A 168 20.45 -2.79 -4.27
C GLU A 168 19.21 -3.68 -4.16
N LEU A 169 18.72 -3.92 -2.94
CA LEU A 169 17.50 -4.69 -2.68
C LEU A 169 16.26 -3.97 -3.21
N SER A 170 16.15 -2.67 -2.99
CA SER A 170 15.04 -1.84 -3.47
C SER A 170 15.02 -1.75 -4.99
N ARG A 171 16.20 -1.58 -5.61
CA ARG A 171 16.32 -1.63 -7.08
C ARG A 171 15.96 -3.01 -7.64
N ALA A 172 16.38 -4.09 -6.97
CA ALA A 172 16.08 -5.45 -7.40
C ALA A 172 14.59 -5.80 -7.26
N PHE A 173 13.90 -5.25 -6.25
CA PHE A 173 12.45 -5.37 -6.08
C PHE A 173 11.70 -4.69 -7.23
N GLY A 174 12.09 -3.47 -7.58
CA GLY A 174 11.51 -2.73 -8.69
C GLY A 174 11.66 -3.39 -10.05
N GLY A 175 12.77 -4.09 -10.26
CA GLY A 175 13.13 -4.67 -11.56
C GLY A 175 13.37 -3.60 -12.62
N LEU A 176 13.48 -4.04 -13.88
CA LEU A 176 13.70 -3.14 -15.03
C LEU A 176 12.51 -2.18 -15.25
N GLU A 177 11.30 -2.64 -14.94
CA GLU A 177 10.05 -1.88 -15.09
C GLU A 177 9.82 -0.89 -13.94
N ARG A 178 10.63 -0.94 -12.88
CA ARG A 178 10.54 -0.07 -11.70
C ARG A 178 9.13 0.00 -11.11
N LEU A 179 8.47 -1.17 -11.01
CA LEU A 179 7.11 -1.29 -10.47
C LEU A 179 7.03 -0.89 -8.98
N ASP A 180 8.17 -0.82 -8.30
CA ASP A 180 8.29 -0.27 -6.95
C ASP A 180 7.96 1.24 -6.88
N MET A 181 8.11 1.98 -7.98
CA MET A 181 7.76 3.40 -8.06
C MET A 181 6.40 3.64 -8.75
N PHE A 182 5.69 2.58 -9.14
CA PHE A 182 4.48 2.70 -9.96
C PHE A 182 3.23 2.86 -9.09
N PHE A 183 2.78 4.11 -8.90
CA PHE A 183 1.51 4.46 -8.25
C PHE A 183 0.62 5.27 -9.22
N PRO A 184 -0.29 4.61 -9.97
CA PRO A 184 -0.88 5.16 -11.19
C PRO A 184 -1.77 6.41 -11.05
N PHE A 185 -2.22 6.71 -9.83
CA PHE A 185 -3.04 7.87 -9.51
C PHE A 185 -2.28 8.94 -8.73
N ASP A 186 -0.94 8.87 -8.68
CA ASP A 186 -0.15 10.00 -8.21
C ASP A 186 -0.36 11.23 -9.11
N PRO A 187 -0.40 12.45 -8.54
CA PRO A 187 -0.60 13.69 -9.26
C PRO A 187 0.37 13.77 -10.43
N CYS A 188 -0.19 13.80 -11.64
CA CYS A 188 0.58 13.95 -12.84
C CYS A 188 1.22 15.33 -12.88
N LEU A 189 2.42 15.44 -13.43
CA LEU A 189 3.06 16.72 -13.80
C LEU A 189 2.25 17.51 -14.85
N LEU A 190 1.18 16.92 -15.40
CA LEU A 190 0.26 17.56 -16.35
C LEU A 190 -0.82 18.36 -15.60
N LYS A 191 -0.55 19.66 -15.42
CA LYS A 191 -1.38 20.67 -14.73
C LYS A 191 -2.89 20.66 -15.06
N LYS A 192 -3.30 20.14 -16.21
CA LYS A 192 -4.72 20.10 -16.63
C LYS A 192 -5.49 18.88 -16.09
N SER A 193 -4.80 17.76 -15.85
CA SER A 193 -5.40 16.52 -15.32
C SER A 193 -5.48 16.49 -13.80
N ASP A 194 -4.65 17.30 -13.14
CA ASP A 194 -4.61 17.44 -11.68
C ASP A 194 -5.97 17.91 -11.11
N ARG A 195 -6.71 18.75 -11.86
CA ARG A 195 -8.07 19.16 -11.48
C ARG A 195 -9.04 17.99 -11.35
N PHE A 196 -8.89 16.91 -12.11
CA PHE A 196 -9.80 15.76 -12.04
C PHE A 196 -9.38 14.73 -10.99
N ALA A 197 -8.11 14.71 -10.61
CA ALA A 197 -7.61 13.90 -9.48
C ALA A 197 -7.90 14.57 -8.13
N ASN A 198 -7.92 15.91 -8.09
CA ASN A 198 -8.23 16.72 -6.89
C ASN A 198 -9.68 17.21 -6.82
N ALA A 199 -10.46 17.08 -7.89
CA ALA A 199 -11.91 17.29 -7.85
C ALA A 199 -12.55 16.11 -7.12
N THR A 200 -12.59 16.20 -5.80
CA THR A 200 -13.83 15.93 -5.09
C THR A 200 -14.93 16.69 -5.84
N LEU A 201 -15.82 15.95 -6.52
CA LEU A 201 -17.08 16.50 -6.99
C LEU A 201 -17.78 17.16 -5.77
N PRO A 202 -18.48 18.29 -5.99
CA PRO A 202 -19.13 19.04 -4.92
C PRO A 202 -20.10 18.20 -4.09
#